data_AF-A0A2E6P5T7-F1
#
_entry.id   AF-A0A2E6P5T7-F1
#
_cell.length_a   1.000
_cell.length_b   1.000
_cell.length_c   1.000
_cell.angle_alpha   90.00
_cell.angle_beta   90.00
_cell.angle_gamma   90.00
#
_symmetry.space_group_name_H-M   'P 1'
#
loop_
_entity.id
_entity.type
_entity.pdbx_description
1 polymer ?
#
loop_
_entity_poly.entity_id
_entity_poly.type
_entity_poly.pdbx_seq_one_letter_code
_entity_poly.pdbx_strand_id
1 'polypeptide(L)'
;MNESSLFESASSSVISMWDTVAGWFVYLSGSMTDLNILDLIVIIILTGSLLLGIIRGLIREILGLIAWVVSFWLGWKYGTSVGDYLVVWVKSEQISNYLGLGLVFLASLFALTIVSKVLHSQFRVSGLTVMNRLLGAVFGLARGLVFATLLLFVAQLTPAMDTKWYRKSELVPYLNPILLIFEKTIQQKPWTKDSKV
;
A
#
# COMPACT_ATOMS: atom_id res chain seq x y z
N MET A 1 -28.62 -52.17 21.15
CA MET A 1 -28.43 -50.71 20.95
C MET A 1 -29.63 -50.24 20.15
N ASN A 2 -30.45 -49.33 20.69
CA ASN A 2 -31.74 -48.96 20.11
C ASN A 2 -31.55 -47.86 19.07
N GLU A 3 -32.17 -47.95 17.90
CA GLU A 3 -32.02 -46.95 16.83
C GLU A 3 -32.36 -45.54 17.32
N SER A 4 -33.31 -45.41 18.25
CA SER A 4 -33.66 -44.14 18.88
C SER A 4 -32.47 -43.45 19.59
N SER A 5 -31.60 -44.23 20.26
CA SER A 5 -30.41 -43.69 20.94
C SER A 5 -29.33 -43.22 19.97
N LEU A 6 -29.28 -43.80 18.76
CA LEU A 6 -28.35 -43.37 17.71
C LEU A 6 -28.83 -42.05 17.10
N PHE A 7 -30.14 -41.90 16.90
CA PHE A 7 -30.74 -40.65 16.41
C PHE A 7 -30.60 -39.49 17.40
N GLU A 8 -30.71 -39.76 18.70
CA GLU A 8 -30.58 -38.73 19.75
C GLU A 8 -29.12 -38.29 19.97
N SER A 9 -28.16 -39.21 19.86
CA SER A 9 -26.74 -38.88 19.83
C SER A 9 -26.35 -38.09 18.57
N ALA A 10 -26.91 -38.44 17.41
CA ALA A 10 -26.65 -37.72 16.17
C ALA A 10 -27.25 -36.32 16.20
N SER A 11 -28.49 -36.15 16.68
CA SER A 11 -29.16 -34.84 16.73
C SER A 11 -28.46 -33.88 17.69
N SER A 12 -28.05 -34.34 18.88
CA SER A 12 -27.30 -33.53 19.85
C SER A 12 -25.93 -33.09 19.33
N SER A 13 -25.22 -33.96 18.59
CA SER A 13 -23.95 -33.60 17.95
C SER A 13 -24.13 -32.51 16.88
N VAL A 14 -25.18 -32.61 16.06
CA VAL A 14 -25.51 -31.63 15.03
C VAL A 14 -25.90 -30.29 15.66
N ILE A 15 -26.71 -30.31 16.71
CA ILE A 15 -27.11 -29.09 17.44
C ILE A 15 -25.87 -28.37 18.02
N SER A 16 -24.97 -29.10 18.70
CA SER A 16 -23.74 -28.50 19.26
C SER A 16 -22.79 -27.93 18.20
N MET A 17 -22.77 -28.53 17.01
CA MET A 17 -22.00 -28.03 15.87
C MET A 17 -22.59 -26.72 15.35
N TRP A 18 -23.92 -26.61 15.25
CA TRP A 18 -24.58 -25.37 14.87
C TRP A 18 -24.38 -24.25 15.89
N ASP A 19 -24.39 -24.57 17.19
CA ASP A 19 -24.11 -23.60 18.25
C ASP A 19 -22.67 -23.07 18.17
N THR A 20 -21.72 -23.96 17.88
CA THR A 20 -20.32 -23.58 17.68
C THR A 20 -20.19 -22.63 16.47
N VAL A 21 -20.73 -23.04 15.31
CA VAL A 21 -20.67 -22.24 14.07
C VAL A 21 -21.37 -20.89 14.22
N ALA A 22 -22.55 -20.86 14.86
CA ALA A 22 -23.27 -19.63 15.14
C ALA A 22 -22.47 -18.71 16.08
N GLY A 23 -21.79 -19.27 17.08
CA GLY A 23 -20.87 -18.55 17.97
C GLY A 23 -19.72 -17.87 17.21
N TRP A 24 -19.08 -18.59 16.28
CA TRP A 24 -18.05 -18.00 15.41
C TRP A 24 -18.61 -16.88 14.53
N PHE A 25 -19.81 -17.05 13.97
CA PHE A 25 -20.47 -16.02 13.17
C PHE A 25 -20.80 -14.76 13.97
N VAL A 26 -21.31 -14.90 15.20
CA VAL A 26 -21.60 -13.76 16.10
C VAL A 26 -20.31 -13.07 16.55
N TYR A 27 -19.26 -13.83 16.87
CA TYR A 27 -17.95 -13.29 17.22
C TYR A 27 -17.32 -12.52 16.05
N LEU A 28 -17.37 -13.08 14.83
CA LEU A 28 -16.92 -12.41 13.61
C LEU A 28 -17.74 -11.15 13.32
N SER A 29 -19.06 -11.20 13.50
CA SER A 29 -19.93 -10.04 13.30
C SER A 29 -19.71 -8.93 14.34
N GLY A 30 -19.42 -9.27 15.60
CA GLY A 30 -19.13 -8.30 16.66
C GLY A 30 -17.76 -7.63 16.48
N SER A 31 -16.72 -8.41 16.14
CA SER A 31 -15.39 -7.87 15.85
C SER A 31 -15.38 -6.87 14.69
N MET A 32 -16.24 -7.07 13.67
CA MET A 32 -16.39 -6.15 12.55
C MET A 32 -16.97 -4.77 12.94
N THR A 33 -17.75 -4.70 14.03
CA THR A 33 -18.29 -3.43 14.55
C THR A 33 -17.31 -2.67 15.46
N ASP A 34 -16.27 -3.35 15.95
CA ASP A 34 -15.17 -2.75 16.71
C ASP A 34 -14.00 -2.27 15.83
N LEU A 35 -13.96 -2.67 14.55
CA LEU A 35 -12.96 -2.21 13.59
C LEU A 35 -13.08 -0.71 13.36
N ASN A 36 -11.97 -0.01 13.59
CA ASN A 36 -11.93 1.41 13.39
C ASN A 36 -11.98 1.77 11.90
N ILE A 37 -12.40 3.00 11.58
CA ILE A 37 -12.28 3.54 10.21
C ILE A 37 -10.84 3.45 9.73
N LEU A 38 -9.87 3.63 10.63
CA LEU A 38 -8.44 3.47 10.34
C LEU A 38 -8.08 2.03 9.97
N ASP A 39 -8.61 1.04 10.70
CA ASP A 39 -8.36 -0.38 10.42
C ASP A 39 -8.93 -0.77 9.06
N LEU A 40 -10.14 -0.28 8.74
CA LEU A 40 -10.77 -0.52 7.45
C LEU A 40 -9.94 0.07 6.29
N ILE A 41 -9.40 1.29 6.45
CA ILE A 41 -8.55 1.92 5.43
C ILE A 41 -7.27 1.10 5.21
N VAL A 42 -6.61 0.67 6.29
CA VAL A 42 -5.39 -0.14 6.20
C VAL A 42 -5.68 -1.47 5.51
N ILE A 43 -6.77 -2.17 5.89
CA ILE A 43 -7.19 -3.41 5.25
C ILE A 43 -7.46 -3.21 3.76
N ILE A 44 -8.14 -2.13 3.37
CA ILE A 44 -8.40 -1.80 1.96
C ILE A 44 -7.10 -1.56 1.20
N ILE A 45 -6.14 -0.83 1.78
CA ILE A 45 -4.83 -0.56 1.15
C ILE A 45 -4.06 -1.88 0.96
N LEU A 46 -3.97 -2.70 2.00
CA LEU A 46 -3.23 -3.96 1.96
C LEU A 46 -3.85 -4.96 0.99
N THR A 47 -5.16 -5.20 1.11
CA THR A 47 -5.89 -6.13 0.26
C THR A 47 -5.92 -5.64 -1.18
N GLY A 48 -6.17 -4.35 -1.40
CA GLY A 48 -6.14 -3.75 -2.73
C GLY A 48 -4.76 -3.86 -3.37
N SER A 49 -3.69 -3.60 -2.62
CA SER A 49 -2.32 -3.71 -3.15
C SER A 49 -1.91 -5.16 -3.41
N LEU A 50 -2.31 -6.11 -2.56
CA LEU A 50 -2.16 -7.56 -2.78
C LEU A 50 -2.86 -8.00 -4.08
N LEU A 51 -4.14 -7.66 -4.24
CA LEU A 51 -4.93 -8.03 -5.42
C LEU A 51 -4.34 -7.43 -6.69
N LEU A 52 -3.94 -6.17 -6.65
CA LEU A 52 -3.28 -5.51 -7.78
C LEU A 52 -1.95 -6.21 -8.13
N GLY A 53 -1.17 -6.62 -7.13
CA GLY A 53 0.07 -7.38 -7.32
C GLY A 53 -0.16 -8.75 -7.97
N ILE A 54 -1.21 -9.48 -7.55
CA ILE A 54 -1.62 -10.75 -8.17
C ILE A 54 -2.06 -10.54 -9.62
N ILE A 55 -2.88 -9.52 -9.89
CA ILE A 55 -3.44 -9.25 -11.22
C ILE A 55 -2.35 -8.80 -12.20
N ARG A 56 -1.44 -7.92 -11.75
CA ARG A 56 -0.39 -7.33 -12.60
C ARG A 56 0.82 -8.25 -12.74
N GLY A 57 1.17 -8.99 -11.69
CA GLY A 57 2.38 -9.80 -11.60
C GLY A 57 3.65 -8.98 -11.38
N LEU A 58 4.69 -9.64 -10.85
CA LEU A 58 5.96 -9.02 -10.45
C LEU A 58 6.62 -8.22 -11.57
N ILE A 59 6.76 -8.79 -12.77
CA ILE A 59 7.48 -8.16 -13.89
C ILE A 59 6.86 -6.79 -14.22
N ARG A 60 5.53 -6.71 -14.24
CA ARG A 60 4.83 -5.45 -14.53
C ARG A 60 5.03 -4.43 -13.42
N GLU A 61 5.07 -4.87 -12.17
CA GLU A 61 5.34 -3.97 -11.04
C GLU A 61 6.77 -3.44 -11.06
N ILE A 62 7.77 -4.30 -11.31
CA ILE A 62 9.17 -3.87 -11.42
C ILE A 62 9.36 -2.90 -12.59
N LEU A 63 8.81 -3.20 -13.77
CA LEU A 63 8.89 -2.30 -14.93
C LEU A 63 8.19 -0.96 -14.66
N GLY A 64 7.09 -0.97 -13.90
CA GLY A 64 6.40 0.24 -13.46
C GLY A 64 7.25 1.08 -12.50
N LEU A 65 7.92 0.45 -11.53
CA LEU A 65 8.84 1.14 -10.63
C LEU A 65 10.03 1.73 -11.37
N ILE A 66 10.64 0.97 -12.28
CA ILE A 66 11.76 1.45 -13.10
C ILE A 66 11.30 2.66 -13.92
N ALA A 67 10.14 2.57 -14.57
CA ALA A 67 9.58 3.69 -15.30
C ALA A 67 9.40 4.92 -14.40
N TRP A 68 8.86 4.74 -13.20
CA TRP A 68 8.65 5.82 -12.25
C TRP A 68 9.97 6.47 -11.78
N VAL A 69 10.96 5.67 -11.40
CA VAL A 69 12.30 6.13 -10.96
C VAL A 69 13.02 6.87 -12.08
N VAL A 70 13.03 6.31 -13.29
CA VAL A 70 13.67 6.96 -14.44
C VAL A 70 12.95 8.25 -14.80
N SER A 71 11.62 8.27 -14.76
CA SER A 71 10.85 9.50 -15.03
C SER A 71 11.13 10.59 -14.02
N PHE A 72 11.23 10.23 -12.73
CA PHE A 72 11.60 11.16 -11.67
C PHE A 72 13.01 11.72 -11.89
N TRP A 73 13.97 10.86 -12.23
CA TRP A 73 15.33 11.29 -12.54
C TRP A 73 15.39 12.23 -13.76
N LEU A 74 14.64 11.92 -14.83
CA LEU A 74 14.53 12.78 -16.00
C LEU A 74 13.87 14.12 -15.66
N GLY A 75 12.80 14.10 -14.85
CA GLY A 75 12.13 15.30 -14.36
C GLY A 75 13.07 16.18 -13.53
N TRP A 76 13.85 15.58 -12.63
CA TRP A 76 14.86 16.30 -11.86
C TRP A 76 15.95 16.90 -12.75
N LYS A 77 16.43 16.15 -13.75
CA LYS A 77 17.55 16.55 -14.60
C LYS A 77 17.17 17.61 -15.64
N TYR A 78 16.00 17.48 -16.27
CA TYR A 78 15.59 18.31 -17.40
C TYR A 78 14.42 19.25 -17.07
N GLY A 79 13.82 19.12 -15.88
CA GLY A 79 12.66 19.91 -15.47
C GLY A 79 12.94 21.40 -15.44
N THR A 80 14.09 21.82 -14.91
CA THR A 80 14.49 23.25 -14.91
C THR A 80 14.65 23.80 -16.32
N SER A 81 15.33 23.06 -17.21
CA SER A 81 15.50 23.48 -18.61
C SER A 81 14.16 23.65 -19.33
N VAL A 82 13.17 22.80 -19.03
CA VAL A 82 11.81 22.96 -19.55
C VAL A 82 11.09 24.14 -18.87
N GLY A 83 11.31 24.32 -17.57
CA GLY A 83 10.81 25.43 -16.78
C GLY A 83 11.24 26.81 -17.30
N ASP A 84 12.44 26.93 -17.84
CA ASP A 84 12.93 28.19 -18.43
C ASP A 84 12.07 28.64 -19.62
N TYR A 85 11.53 27.73 -20.42
CA TYR A 85 10.60 28.06 -21.51
C TYR A 85 9.20 28.43 -21.00
N LEU A 86 8.81 27.93 -19.84
CA LEU A 86 7.51 28.18 -19.22
C LEU A 86 7.47 29.52 -18.45
N VAL A 87 8.62 30.11 -18.12
CA VAL A 87 8.71 31.28 -17.25
C VAL A 87 8.02 32.51 -17.86
N VAL A 88 8.03 32.57 -19.20
CA VAL A 88 7.38 33.62 -20.01
C VAL A 88 5.87 33.67 -19.76
N TRP A 89 5.24 32.53 -19.46
CA TRP A 89 3.80 32.40 -19.28
C TRP A 89 3.38 32.56 -17.82
N VAL A 90 4.17 31.98 -16.90
CA VAL A 90 3.83 31.85 -15.48
C VAL A 90 4.32 33.04 -14.65
N LYS A 91 5.32 33.79 -15.15
CA LYS A 91 5.92 34.98 -14.50
C LYS A 91 6.44 34.73 -13.08
N SER A 92 6.72 33.47 -12.73
CA SER A 92 7.36 33.04 -11.49
C SER A 92 8.32 31.90 -11.80
N GLU A 93 9.61 32.12 -11.55
CA GLU A 93 10.67 31.14 -11.82
C GLU A 93 10.46 29.85 -11.02
N GLN A 94 10.09 29.97 -9.74
CA GLN A 94 9.85 28.83 -8.87
C GLN A 94 8.69 27.96 -9.38
N ILE A 95 7.55 28.58 -9.69
CA ILE A 95 6.37 27.84 -10.18
C ILE A 95 6.67 27.23 -11.55
N SER A 96 7.39 27.96 -12.40
CA SER A 96 7.78 27.48 -13.73
C SER A 96 8.68 26.24 -13.68
N ASN A 97 9.65 26.22 -12.76
CA ASN A 97 10.54 25.07 -12.55
C ASN A 97 9.76 23.84 -12.05
N TYR A 98 8.81 24.02 -11.13
CA TYR A 98 7.95 22.91 -10.69
C TYR A 98 7.06 22.39 -11.81
N LEU A 99 6.53 23.27 -12.67
CA LEU A 99 5.75 22.87 -13.83
C LEU A 99 6.60 22.13 -14.87
N GLY A 100 7.83 22.61 -15.13
CA GLY A 100 8.77 21.94 -16.02
C GLY A 100 9.15 20.54 -15.52
N LEU A 101 9.43 20.40 -14.23
CA LEU A 101 9.66 19.10 -13.58
C LEU A 101 8.45 18.18 -13.75
N GLY A 102 7.24 18.67 -13.44
CA GLY A 102 6.00 17.91 -13.59
C GLY A 102 5.73 17.48 -15.03
N LEU A 103 5.98 18.35 -16.00
CA LEU A 103 5.75 18.09 -17.41
C LEU A 103 6.73 17.04 -17.95
N VAL A 104 8.02 17.17 -17.65
CA VAL A 104 9.02 16.16 -18.04
C VAL A 104 8.75 14.82 -17.35
N PHE A 105 8.42 14.84 -16.07
CA PHE A 105 8.07 13.63 -15.32
C PHE A 105 6.88 12.91 -15.96
N LEU A 106 5.77 13.61 -16.24
CA LEU A 106 4.58 13.01 -16.83
C LEU A 106 4.82 12.52 -18.26
N ALA A 107 5.53 13.31 -19.08
CA ALA A 107 5.84 12.93 -20.46
C ALA A 107 6.74 11.68 -20.52
N SER A 108 7.79 11.65 -19.70
CA SER A 108 8.69 10.49 -19.61
C SER A 108 8.00 9.28 -19.01
N LEU A 109 7.15 9.44 -17.98
CA LEU A 109 6.39 8.36 -17.38
C LEU A 109 5.42 7.74 -18.38
N PHE A 110 4.75 8.57 -19.18
CA PHE A 110 3.86 8.11 -20.23
C PHE A 110 4.63 7.31 -21.29
N ALA A 111 5.75 7.85 -21.79
CA ALA A 111 6.59 7.17 -22.78
C ALA A 111 7.14 5.84 -22.24
N LEU A 112 7.70 5.81 -21.03
CA LEU A 112 8.24 4.60 -20.41
C LEU A 112 7.16 3.58 -20.10
N THR A 113 5.94 4.01 -19.75
CA THR A 113 4.82 3.08 -19.55
C THR A 113 4.45 2.36 -20.86
N ILE A 114 4.50 3.06 -22.00
CA ILE A 114 4.29 2.44 -23.31
C ILE A 114 5.41 1.42 -23.59
N VAL A 115 6.67 1.81 -23.39
CA VAL A 115 7.81 0.90 -23.56
C VAL A 115 7.68 -0.34 -22.66
N SER A 116 7.35 -0.17 -21.39
CA SER A 116 7.14 -1.27 -20.43
C SER A 116 6.03 -2.22 -20.87
N LYS A 117 4.93 -1.72 -21.48
CA LYS A 117 3.88 -2.58 -22.04
C LYS A 117 4.38 -3.45 -23.19
N VAL A 118 5.23 -2.90 -24.05
CA VAL A 118 5.84 -3.63 -25.17
C VAL A 118 6.85 -4.66 -24.65
N LEU A 119 7.72 -4.29 -23.71
CA LEU A 119 8.67 -5.22 -23.11
C LEU A 119 7.98 -6.40 -22.42
N HIS A 120 6.86 -6.14 -21.74
CA HIS A 120 6.08 -7.18 -21.07
C HIS A 120 5.51 -8.22 -22.05
N SER A 121 5.23 -7.89 -23.31
CA SER A 121 4.68 -8.87 -24.26
C SER A 121 5.70 -9.97 -24.62
N GLN A 122 7.00 -9.66 -24.54
CA GLN A 122 8.09 -10.58 -24.88
C GLN A 122 8.32 -11.67 -23.83
N PHE A 123 7.92 -11.45 -22.58
CA PHE A 123 8.12 -12.39 -21.47
C PHE A 123 6.96 -13.39 -21.28
N ARG A 124 6.11 -13.61 -22.29
CA ARG A 124 5.00 -14.56 -22.23
C ARG A 124 5.49 -16.01 -22.35
N VAL A 125 6.10 -16.53 -21.28
CA VAL A 125 6.44 -17.96 -21.15
C VAL A 125 5.45 -18.62 -20.19
N SER A 126 4.74 -19.65 -20.64
CA SER A 126 3.55 -20.22 -19.97
C SER A 126 3.80 -20.74 -18.55
N GLY A 127 4.98 -21.32 -18.27
CA GLY A 127 5.30 -21.94 -16.98
C GLY A 127 5.62 -20.99 -15.81
N LEU A 128 6.07 -19.76 -16.08
CA LEU A 128 6.48 -18.80 -15.03
C LEU A 128 5.32 -17.91 -14.54
N THR A 129 4.13 -18.07 -15.12
CA THR A 129 2.99 -17.18 -14.86
C THR A 129 2.50 -17.23 -13.42
N VAL A 130 2.47 -18.41 -12.79
CA VAL A 130 2.03 -18.56 -11.38
C VAL A 130 3.03 -17.93 -10.43
N MET A 131 4.33 -18.23 -10.60
CA MET A 131 5.39 -17.66 -9.76
C MET A 131 5.44 -16.13 -9.91
N ASN A 132 5.30 -15.60 -11.13
CA ASN A 132 5.22 -14.17 -11.38
C ASN A 132 4.04 -13.50 -10.65
N ARG A 133 2.88 -14.17 -10.54
CA ARG A 133 1.72 -13.65 -9.79
C ARG A 133 1.93 -13.74 -8.28
N LEU A 134 2.51 -14.82 -7.77
CA LEU A 134 2.81 -14.97 -6.34
C LEU A 134 3.83 -13.93 -5.86
N LEU A 135 4.91 -13.75 -6.60
CA LEU A 135 5.90 -12.71 -6.28
C LEU A 135 5.31 -11.31 -6.44
N GLY A 136 4.40 -11.12 -7.41
CA GLY A 136 3.62 -9.89 -7.52
C GLY A 136 2.72 -9.66 -6.30
N ALA A 137 2.12 -10.71 -5.74
CA ALA A 137 1.35 -10.62 -4.50
C ALA A 137 2.20 -10.13 -3.32
N VAL A 138 3.40 -10.71 -3.16
CA VAL A 138 4.36 -10.33 -2.11
C VAL A 138 4.84 -8.89 -2.29
N PHE A 139 5.18 -8.51 -3.53
CA PHE A 139 5.57 -7.14 -3.84
C PHE A 139 4.42 -6.14 -3.58
N GLY A 140 3.21 -6.49 -4.04
CA GLY A 140 1.99 -5.74 -3.79
C GLY A 140 1.73 -5.53 -2.30
N LEU A 141 1.90 -6.56 -1.47
CA LEU A 141 1.82 -6.44 -0.02
C LEU A 141 2.89 -5.51 0.56
N ALA A 142 4.15 -5.68 0.17
CA ALA A 142 5.23 -4.82 0.63
C ALA A 142 4.95 -3.34 0.31
N ARG A 143 4.46 -3.05 -0.89
CA ARG A 143 4.04 -1.70 -1.30
C ARG A 143 2.84 -1.20 -0.48
N GLY A 144 1.86 -2.07 -0.23
CA GLY A 144 0.71 -1.76 0.61
C GLY A 144 1.13 -1.39 2.03
N LEU A 145 2.09 -2.10 2.61
CA LEU A 145 2.67 -1.80 3.92
C LEU A 145 3.35 -0.43 3.92
N VAL A 146 4.15 -0.11 2.90
CA VAL A 146 4.76 1.22 2.77
C VAL A 146 3.70 2.33 2.77
N PHE A 147 2.63 2.18 1.98
CA PHE A 147 1.54 3.17 1.96
C PHE A 147 0.77 3.25 3.28
N ALA A 148 0.51 2.12 3.93
CA ALA A 148 -0.15 2.09 5.24
C ALA A 148 0.72 2.79 6.32
N THR A 149 2.02 2.51 6.35
CA THR A 149 2.97 3.18 7.26
C THR A 149 3.03 4.68 7.01
N LEU A 150 3.11 5.10 5.74
CA LEU A 150 3.10 6.53 5.39
C LEU A 150 1.80 7.21 5.82
N LEU A 151 0.65 6.56 5.63
CA LEU A 151 -0.65 7.08 6.07
C LEU A 151 -0.69 7.27 7.59
N LEU A 152 -0.25 6.26 8.35
CA LEU A 152 -0.18 6.33 9.81
C LEU A 152 0.79 7.41 10.28
N PHE A 153 1.94 7.55 9.62
CA PHE A 153 2.90 8.61 9.93
C PHE A 153 2.31 10.00 9.69
N VAL A 154 1.60 10.24 8.57
CA VAL A 154 0.90 11.50 8.33
C VAL A 154 -0.19 11.75 9.37
N ALA A 155 -0.92 10.71 9.77
CA ALA A 155 -1.90 10.82 10.85
C ALA A 155 -1.25 11.22 12.19
N GLN A 156 -0.06 10.72 12.50
CA GLN A 156 0.72 11.09 13.69
C GLN A 156 1.21 12.55 13.68
N LEU A 157 1.48 13.12 12.49
CA LEU A 157 1.87 14.52 12.33
C LEU A 157 0.69 15.50 12.46
N THR A 158 -0.53 14.99 12.39
CA THR A 158 -1.77 15.73 12.65
C THR A 158 -2.14 15.51 14.14
N PRO A 159 -2.90 16.40 14.82
CA PRO A 159 -3.44 16.12 16.16
C PRO A 159 -4.47 14.97 16.20
N ALA A 160 -4.35 13.97 15.33
CA ALA A 160 -5.12 12.74 15.32
C ALA A 160 -4.74 11.79 16.48
N MET A 161 -3.57 11.94 17.12
CA MET A 161 -3.17 11.11 18.26
C MET A 161 -4.15 11.16 19.45
N ASP A 162 -4.88 12.27 19.62
CA ASP A 162 -5.83 12.47 20.72
C ASP A 162 -7.26 11.99 20.43
N THR A 163 -7.49 11.48 19.22
CA THR A 163 -8.83 11.08 18.80
C THR A 163 -9.11 9.62 19.16
N LYS A 164 -10.37 9.33 19.55
CA LYS A 164 -10.84 7.98 19.92
C LYS A 164 -10.58 6.92 18.83
N TRP A 165 -10.41 7.32 17.58
CA TRP A 165 -10.20 6.43 16.45
C TRP A 165 -8.75 5.94 16.28
N TYR A 166 -7.77 6.65 16.82
CA TYR A 166 -6.37 6.21 16.82
C TYR A 166 -6.07 5.23 17.97
N ARG A 167 -6.58 5.52 19.18
CA ARG A 167 -6.34 4.69 20.38
C ARG A 167 -7.06 3.34 20.39
N LYS A 168 -8.15 3.19 19.64
CA LYS A 168 -8.94 1.95 19.57
C LYS A 168 -8.49 0.98 18.45
N SER A 169 -7.54 1.39 17.61
CA SER A 169 -7.14 0.59 16.45
C SER A 169 -6.33 -0.64 16.89
N GLU A 170 -6.82 -1.82 16.52
CA GLU A 170 -6.20 -3.11 16.85
C GLU A 170 -4.98 -3.41 15.95
N LEU A 171 -4.90 -2.78 14.77
CA LEU A 171 -3.81 -2.97 13.80
C LEU A 171 -2.59 -2.08 14.05
N VAL A 172 -2.76 -0.97 14.78
CA VAL A 172 -1.66 -0.06 15.13
C VAL A 172 -0.53 -0.78 15.91
N PRO A 173 -0.81 -1.59 16.96
CA PRO A 173 0.23 -2.35 17.66
C PRO A 173 1.05 -3.28 16.76
N TYR A 174 0.45 -3.89 15.73
CA TYR A 174 1.16 -4.78 14.80
C TYR A 174 2.09 -4.02 13.83
N LEU A 175 1.75 -2.77 13.51
CA LEU A 175 2.56 -1.91 12.64
C LEU A 175 3.61 -1.09 13.42
N ASN A 176 3.51 -1.02 14.76
CA ASN A 176 4.47 -0.32 15.62
C ASN A 176 5.94 -0.71 15.40
N PRO A 177 6.34 -1.99 15.27
CA PRO A 177 7.74 -2.33 15.02
C PRO A 177 8.29 -1.69 13.74
N ILE A 178 7.46 -1.62 12.68
CA ILE A 178 7.81 -0.98 11.41
C ILE A 178 7.91 0.54 11.59
N LEU A 179 6.97 1.12 12.34
CA LEU A 179 6.97 2.55 12.67
C LEU A 179 8.21 2.95 13.49
N LEU A 180 8.63 2.14 14.46
CA LEU A 180 9.82 2.42 15.29
C LEU A 180 11.12 2.36 14.47
N ILE A 181 11.23 1.42 13.53
CA ILE A 181 12.36 1.38 12.58
C ILE A 181 12.38 2.66 11.73
N PHE A 182 11.20 3.06 11.25
CA PHE A 182 11.06 4.26 10.42
C PHE A 182 11.40 5.54 11.21
N GLU A 183 10.84 5.72 12.41
CA GLU A 183 11.11 6.86 13.29
C GLU A 183 12.60 6.95 13.63
N LYS A 184 13.22 5.83 14.00
CA LYS A 184 14.65 5.77 14.29
C LYS A 184 15.50 6.18 13.09
N THR A 185 15.10 5.76 11.88
CA THR A 185 15.81 6.11 10.62
C THR A 185 15.67 7.59 10.29
N ILE A 186 14.50 8.18 10.53
CA ILE A 186 14.24 9.61 10.28
C ILE A 186 14.94 10.50 11.32
N GLN A 187 14.87 10.15 12.61
CA GLN A 187 15.51 10.92 13.68
C GLN A 187 17.04 10.76 13.72
N GLN A 188 17.60 9.72 13.09
CA GLN A 188 19.05 9.53 13.01
C GLN A 188 19.77 10.55 12.10
N LYS A 189 19.09 11.42 11.35
CA LYS A 189 19.76 12.49 10.58
C LYS A 189 20.05 13.71 11.48
N PRO A 190 21.32 14.04 11.77
CA PRO A 190 21.71 15.12 12.69
C PRO A 190 21.57 16.55 12.13
N TRP A 191 20.98 16.73 10.94
CA TRP A 191 21.05 17.99 10.16
C TRP A 191 20.34 19.20 10.80
N THR A 192 19.63 19.04 11.92
CA THR A 192 18.92 20.14 12.61
C THR A 192 19.73 20.81 13.73
N LYS A 193 20.99 20.44 13.98
CA LYS A 193 21.79 21.02 15.07
C LYS A 193 22.78 22.14 14.70
N ASP A 194 23.01 22.43 13.41
CA ASP A 194 24.03 23.41 12.99
C ASP A 194 23.52 24.78 12.51
N SER A 195 22.23 25.11 12.67
CA SER A 195 21.73 26.47 12.34
C SER A 195 21.76 27.44 13.53
N LYS A 196 22.78 27.34 14.38
CA LYS A 196 23.16 28.41 15.32
C LYS A 196 24.58 28.85 15.03
N VAL A 197 24.74 29.70 14.02
CA VAL A 197 25.78 30.73 13.96
C VAL A 197 25.14 31.98 13.36
#